data_AF-A0AAU5J038-F1
#
_entry.id   AF-A0AAU5J038-F1
#
_cell.length_a   1.000
_cell.length_b   1.000
_cell.length_c   1.000
_cell.angle_alpha   90.00
_cell.angle_beta   90.00
_cell.angle_gamma   90.00
#
_symmetry.space_group_name_H-M   'P 1'
#
loop_
_entity.id
_entity.type
_entity.pdbx_description
1 polymer ?
#
loop_
_entity_poly.entity_id
_entity_poly.type
_entity_poly.pdbx_seq_one_letter_code
_entity_poly.pdbx_strand_id
1 'polypeptide(L)'
;MHLINYSRVGWESWDVERQPFIRERMPLLLDDDLRFEDAPGVLRPATVGNRWLRELPLNGALAARTWRNNASSLCEWMTFLQDRGVHPLGSRQELRAALSMYAEFRFAGPLKKRWDGTTWNLHMGILSAFYRWARDEHFADAVPFTYRMGKRIADGVLVDVERNLARVRSPRPHTSIKYMEQDFCRLFVCGLAGLGPDGMPDRRYRGRECARNAAMGDFVLSSGLRRQEFTHLTIYEVPQVRGSGPVPAVAGDHQGEEGADDLGHVRPAGPDAPVHRLGPGGVGRGIPVAATVAAR
;
A
#
# COMPACT_ATOMS: atom_id res chain seq x y z
N MET A 1 24.27 -10.56 7.77
CA MET A 1 23.13 -11.21 7.08
C MET A 1 22.56 -10.31 5.99
N HIS A 2 22.23 -10.90 4.84
CA HIS A 2 21.77 -10.22 3.63
C HIS A 2 20.35 -10.65 3.24
N LEU A 3 19.61 -9.74 2.62
CA LEU A 3 18.28 -10.00 2.07
C LEU A 3 18.32 -9.83 0.54
N ILE A 4 18.06 -10.90 -0.20
CA ILE A 4 17.96 -10.90 -1.66
C ILE A 4 16.56 -11.33 -2.12
N ASN A 5 16.24 -11.14 -3.40
CA ASN A 5 15.06 -11.76 -3.99
C ASN A 5 15.52 -12.86 -4.94
N TYR A 6 14.95 -14.05 -4.80
CA TYR A 6 15.19 -15.16 -5.71
C TYR A 6 14.80 -14.79 -7.13
N SER A 7 15.65 -15.15 -8.08
CA SER A 7 15.30 -15.20 -9.49
C SER A 7 15.74 -16.53 -10.08
N ARG A 8 14.89 -17.14 -10.91
CA ARG A 8 15.22 -18.38 -11.61
C ARG A 8 16.13 -18.15 -12.83
N VAL A 9 16.39 -16.90 -13.22
CA VAL A 9 17.14 -16.59 -14.44
C VAL A 9 18.57 -17.12 -14.31
N GLY A 10 18.99 -17.93 -15.30
CA GLY A 10 20.33 -18.50 -15.35
C GLY A 10 20.54 -19.73 -14.48
N TRP A 11 19.48 -20.36 -13.95
CA TRP A 11 19.57 -21.55 -13.10
C TRP A 11 20.27 -22.73 -13.80
N GLU A 12 20.23 -22.78 -15.13
CA GLU A 12 20.88 -23.80 -15.96
C GLU A 12 22.41 -23.77 -15.82
N SER A 13 22.97 -22.63 -15.41
CA SER A 13 24.41 -22.48 -15.13
C SER A 13 24.79 -22.85 -13.70
N TRP A 14 23.80 -23.14 -12.85
CA TRP A 14 24.04 -23.51 -11.45
C TRP A 14 24.26 -25.03 -11.38
N ASP A 15 25.10 -25.47 -10.44
CA ASP A 15 25.37 -26.89 -10.20
C ASP A 15 24.18 -27.58 -9.51
N VAL A 16 23.04 -27.66 -10.20
CA VAL A 16 21.78 -28.24 -9.72
C VAL A 16 21.14 -29.08 -10.83
N GLU A 17 20.62 -30.25 -10.46
CA GLU A 17 20.03 -31.19 -11.43
C GLU A 17 18.74 -30.67 -12.10
N ARG A 18 18.04 -29.74 -11.43
CA ARG A 18 16.76 -29.22 -11.90
C ARG A 18 16.52 -27.80 -11.38
N GLN A 19 15.61 -27.11 -12.06
CA GLN A 19 15.18 -25.77 -11.66
C GLN A 19 14.75 -25.77 -10.18
N PRO A 20 15.33 -24.88 -9.35
CA PRO A 20 14.96 -24.83 -7.95
C PRO A 20 13.48 -24.50 -7.75
N PHE A 21 12.83 -25.25 -6.87
CA PHE A 21 11.41 -25.10 -6.57
C PHE A 21 11.17 -23.96 -5.56
N ILE A 22 11.50 -22.74 -6.00
CA ILE A 22 11.34 -21.49 -5.26
C ILE A 22 10.57 -20.53 -6.15
N ARG A 23 9.58 -19.83 -5.58
CA ARG A 23 8.76 -18.89 -6.33
C ARG A 23 9.58 -17.67 -6.74
N GLU A 24 9.37 -17.18 -7.96
CA GLU A 24 10.04 -15.96 -8.45
C GLU A 24 9.83 -14.80 -7.48
N ARG A 25 10.88 -14.01 -7.24
CA ARG A 25 10.89 -12.87 -6.32
C ARG A 25 10.68 -13.23 -4.85
N MET A 26 10.71 -14.51 -4.47
CA MET A 26 10.67 -14.92 -3.07
C MET A 26 11.90 -14.34 -2.36
N PRO A 27 11.73 -13.57 -1.27
CA PRO A 27 12.89 -13.06 -0.54
C PRO A 27 13.64 -14.19 0.16
N LEU A 28 14.96 -14.09 0.21
CA LEU A 28 15.86 -15.05 0.87
C LEU A 28 16.80 -14.31 1.83
N LEU A 29 16.95 -14.86 3.03
CA LEU A 29 17.92 -14.47 4.04
C LEU A 29 19.19 -15.28 3.83
N LEU A 30 20.34 -14.63 3.75
CA LEU A 30 21.64 -15.26 3.57
C LEU A 30 22.60 -14.78 4.65
N ASP A 31 23.22 -15.70 5.38
CA ASP A 31 24.32 -15.36 6.26
C ASP A 31 25.57 -14.98 5.45
N ASP A 32 26.49 -14.24 6.06
CA ASP A 32 27.66 -13.66 5.37
C ASP A 32 28.65 -14.75 4.91
N ASP A 33 28.64 -15.91 5.57
CA ASP A 33 29.43 -17.09 5.22
C ASP A 33 28.69 -18.06 4.28
N LEU A 34 27.47 -17.71 3.84
CA LEU A 34 26.62 -18.48 2.93
C LEU A 34 26.30 -19.91 3.40
N ARG A 35 26.50 -20.23 4.68
CA ARG A 35 26.20 -21.56 5.23
C ARG A 35 24.72 -21.68 5.58
N PHE A 36 24.15 -22.85 5.32
CA PHE A 36 22.76 -23.15 5.68
C PHE A 36 22.62 -23.96 6.97
N GLU A 37 23.68 -24.66 7.37
CA GLU A 37 23.73 -25.56 8.52
C GLU A 37 25.08 -25.41 9.25
N ASP A 38 25.06 -25.50 10.57
CA ASP A 38 26.28 -25.51 11.39
C ASP A 38 26.89 -26.91 11.51
N ALA A 39 26.03 -27.92 11.51
CA ALA A 39 26.36 -29.34 11.44
C ALA A 39 25.23 -30.07 10.69
N PRO A 40 25.43 -31.31 10.19
CA PRO A 40 24.38 -32.04 9.48
C PRO A 40 23.07 -32.10 10.28
N GLY A 41 22.01 -31.52 9.72
CA GLY A 41 20.67 -31.46 10.34
C GLY A 41 20.47 -30.32 11.35
N VAL A 42 21.53 -29.56 11.68
CA VAL A 42 21.46 -28.38 12.55
C VAL A 42 21.33 -27.14 11.67
N LEU A 43 20.07 -26.84 11.31
CA LEU A 43 19.74 -25.70 10.46
C LEU A 43 20.07 -24.38 11.14
N ARG A 44 20.61 -23.46 10.35
CA ARG A 44 20.79 -22.08 10.80
C ARG A 44 19.48 -21.30 10.86
N PRO A 45 19.40 -20.27 11.70
CA PRO A 45 18.24 -19.38 11.79
C PRO A 45 17.79 -18.80 10.45
N ALA A 46 18.73 -18.39 9.58
CA ALA A 46 18.41 -17.88 8.24
C ALA A 46 17.71 -18.94 7.38
N THR A 47 18.17 -20.19 7.43
CA THR A 47 17.56 -21.34 6.74
C THR A 47 16.15 -21.63 7.24
N VAL A 48 15.94 -21.61 8.56
CA VAL A 48 14.61 -21.76 9.18
C VAL A 48 13.69 -20.61 8.74
N GLY A 49 14.18 -19.37 8.76
CA GLY A 49 13.46 -18.20 8.25
C GLY A 49 13.06 -18.36 6.77
N ASN A 50 13.95 -18.86 5.92
CA ASN A 50 13.67 -19.11 4.51
C ASN A 50 12.60 -20.18 4.28
N ARG A 51 12.55 -21.23 5.11
CA ARG A 51 11.46 -22.22 5.06
C ARG A 51 10.11 -21.54 5.33
N TRP A 52 10.02 -20.77 6.41
CA TRP A 52 8.80 -20.03 6.73
C TRP A 52 8.37 -19.04 5.62
N LEU A 53 9.33 -18.29 5.06
CA LEU A 53 9.04 -17.32 4.00
C LEU A 53 8.43 -18.00 2.77
N ARG A 54 8.88 -19.21 2.43
CA ARG A 54 8.36 -20.00 1.30
C ARG A 54 6.92 -20.46 1.52
N GLU A 55 6.47 -20.58 2.76
CA GLU A 55 5.11 -20.97 3.12
C GLU A 55 4.12 -19.81 3.19
N LEU A 56 4.60 -18.56 3.22
CA LEU A 56 3.72 -17.37 3.25
C LEU A 56 2.61 -17.38 2.18
N PRO A 57 2.86 -17.76 0.91
CA PRO A 57 1.80 -17.83 -0.09
C PRO A 57 0.72 -18.87 0.24
N LEU A 58 1.09 -19.99 0.87
CA LEU A 58 0.15 -21.03 1.32
C LEU A 58 -0.70 -20.52 2.48
N ASN A 59 -0.11 -19.70 3.35
CA ASN A 59 -0.74 -19.14 4.53
C ASN A 59 -1.48 -17.81 4.28
N GLY A 60 -1.96 -17.60 3.05
CA GLY A 60 -2.80 -16.46 2.66
C GLY A 60 -2.07 -15.14 2.38
N ALA A 61 -0.74 -15.08 2.52
CA ALA A 61 0.04 -13.91 2.13
C ALA A 61 0.45 -14.03 0.67
N LEU A 62 -0.43 -13.68 -0.27
CA LEU A 62 -0.18 -13.85 -1.71
C LEU A 62 0.65 -12.72 -2.35
N ALA A 63 0.70 -11.55 -1.73
CA ALA A 63 1.35 -10.37 -2.31
C ALA A 63 2.87 -10.37 -2.08
N ALA A 64 3.65 -10.15 -3.13
CA ALA A 64 5.12 -10.05 -3.04
C ALA A 64 5.60 -8.95 -2.08
N ARG A 65 4.82 -7.86 -1.93
CA ARG A 65 5.10 -6.82 -0.92
C ARG A 65 5.00 -7.36 0.50
N THR A 66 4.02 -8.23 0.76
CA THR A 66 3.87 -8.90 2.05
C THR A 66 5.07 -9.80 2.34
N TRP A 67 5.54 -10.60 1.36
CA TRP A 67 6.75 -11.40 1.53
C TRP A 67 7.96 -10.55 1.90
N ARG A 68 8.17 -9.44 1.17
CA ARG A 68 9.29 -8.53 1.44
C ARG A 68 9.21 -7.91 2.83
N ASN A 69 8.03 -7.49 3.28
CA ASN A 69 7.85 -6.94 4.63
C ASN A 69 8.18 -8.00 5.70
N ASN A 70 7.73 -9.24 5.51
CA ASN A 70 8.02 -10.35 6.42
C ASN A 70 9.53 -10.63 6.48
N ALA A 71 10.17 -10.78 5.32
CA ALA A 71 11.59 -11.06 5.22
C ALA A 71 12.47 -9.91 5.74
N SER A 72 12.12 -8.65 5.46
CA SER A 72 12.85 -7.49 6.00
C SER A 72 12.75 -7.43 7.52
N SER A 73 11.57 -7.73 8.07
CA SER A 73 11.38 -7.75 9.53
C SER A 73 12.18 -8.86 10.21
N LEU A 74 12.22 -10.06 9.61
CA LEU A 74 13.09 -11.14 10.08
C LEU A 74 14.56 -10.76 9.94
N CYS A 75 14.95 -10.18 8.81
CA CYS A 75 16.32 -9.80 8.54
C CYS A 75 16.85 -8.83 9.61
N GLU A 76 16.10 -7.76 9.86
CA GLU A 76 16.45 -6.76 10.85
C GLU A 76 16.47 -7.30 12.29
N TRP A 77 15.57 -8.24 12.62
CA TRP A 77 15.53 -8.88 13.92
C TRP A 77 16.73 -9.83 14.13
N MET A 78 16.95 -10.76 13.20
CA MET A 78 18.04 -11.73 13.29
C MET A 78 19.41 -11.05 13.27
N THR A 79 19.59 -10.01 12.45
CA THR A 79 20.83 -9.19 12.46
C THR A 79 21.04 -8.55 13.83
N PHE A 80 20.00 -7.94 14.41
CA PHE A 80 20.09 -7.32 15.73
C PHE A 80 20.47 -8.31 16.85
N LEU A 81 19.98 -9.55 16.75
CA LEU A 81 20.33 -10.63 17.67
C LEU A 81 21.76 -11.14 17.47
N GLN A 82 22.17 -11.33 16.22
CA GLN A 82 23.51 -11.77 15.84
C GLN A 82 24.58 -10.80 16.36
N ASP A 83 24.36 -9.49 16.20
CA ASP A 83 25.25 -8.44 16.72
C ASP A 83 25.45 -8.49 18.25
N ARG A 84 24.57 -9.21 18.96
CA ARG A 84 24.58 -9.36 20.43
C ARG A 84 24.87 -10.78 20.90
N GLY A 85 25.21 -11.68 19.98
CA GLY A 85 25.47 -13.08 20.30
C GLY A 85 24.25 -13.85 20.83
N VAL A 86 23.03 -13.39 20.54
CA VAL A 86 21.80 -14.07 20.95
C VAL A 86 21.33 -14.99 19.83
N HIS A 87 21.13 -16.27 20.12
CA HIS A 87 20.62 -17.20 19.13
C HIS A 87 19.14 -16.90 18.80
N PRO A 88 18.77 -16.68 17.52
CA PRO A 88 17.38 -16.33 17.15
C PRO A 88 16.31 -17.38 17.48
N LEU A 89 16.71 -18.64 17.67
CA LEU A 89 15.84 -19.74 18.11
C LEU A 89 16.21 -20.22 19.52
N GLY A 90 16.91 -19.38 20.30
CA GLY A 90 17.40 -19.71 21.63
C GLY A 90 16.34 -19.66 22.72
N SER A 91 16.78 -19.55 23.97
CA SER A 91 15.88 -19.63 25.13
C SER A 91 14.92 -18.43 25.21
N ARG A 92 13.77 -18.66 25.86
CA ARG A 92 12.80 -17.58 26.13
C ARG A 92 13.42 -16.39 26.85
N GLN A 93 14.32 -16.67 27.81
CA GLN A 93 14.93 -15.64 28.65
C GLN A 93 15.81 -14.70 27.83
N GLU A 94 16.71 -15.25 27.01
CA GLU A 94 17.60 -14.47 26.15
C GLU A 94 16.83 -13.67 25.10
N LEU A 95 15.86 -14.31 24.44
CA LEU A 95 15.05 -13.64 23.42
C LEU A 95 14.22 -12.49 24.02
N ARG A 96 13.75 -12.61 25.27
CA ARG A 96 13.04 -11.53 25.97
C ARG A 96 13.95 -10.38 26.36
N ALA A 97 15.14 -10.68 26.85
CA ALA A 97 16.15 -9.65 27.14
C ALA A 97 16.50 -8.89 25.86
N ALA A 98 16.73 -9.60 24.76
CA ALA A 98 17.01 -9.00 23.46
C ALA A 98 15.83 -8.18 22.92
N LEU A 99 14.59 -8.64 23.10
CA LEU A 99 13.40 -7.90 22.70
C LEU A 99 13.27 -6.56 23.46
N SER A 100 13.62 -6.53 24.74
CA SER A 100 13.67 -5.29 25.54
C SER A 100 14.69 -4.30 24.96
N MET A 101 15.91 -4.78 24.69
CA MET A 101 16.97 -3.97 24.07
C MET A 101 16.59 -3.51 22.67
N TYR A 102 15.84 -4.33 21.92
CA TYR A 102 15.37 -3.99 20.59
C TYR A 102 14.32 -2.87 20.62
N ALA A 103 13.41 -2.92 21.58
CA ALA A 103 12.46 -1.83 21.81
C ALA A 103 13.19 -0.52 22.14
N GLU A 104 14.17 -0.56 23.05
CA GLU A 104 15.00 0.60 23.38
C GLU A 104 15.72 1.13 22.13
N PHE A 105 16.38 0.26 21.37
CA PHE A 105 17.07 0.63 20.14
C PHE A 105 16.15 1.31 19.11
N ARG A 106 14.92 0.80 18.94
CA ARG A 106 13.95 1.32 17.95
C ARG A 106 13.17 2.54 18.40
N PHE A 107 13.05 2.80 19.70
CA PHE A 107 12.33 3.99 20.20
C PHE A 107 13.27 5.10 20.68
N ALA A 108 14.39 4.75 21.31
CA ALA A 108 15.30 5.68 21.94
C ALA A 108 16.70 5.73 21.28
N GLY A 109 17.05 4.75 20.43
CA GLY A 109 18.34 4.70 19.72
C GLY A 109 18.55 5.84 18.69
N PRO A 110 19.53 5.70 17.79
CA PRO A 110 19.85 6.73 16.80
C PRO A 110 18.64 7.13 15.95
N LEU A 111 18.43 8.43 15.71
CA LEU A 111 17.22 8.96 15.05
C LEU A 111 16.90 8.26 13.71
N LYS A 112 17.93 7.97 12.91
CA LYS A 112 17.79 7.28 11.60
C LYS A 112 17.32 5.82 11.70
N LYS A 113 17.39 5.22 12.89
CA LYS A 113 17.00 3.83 13.18
C LYS A 113 15.69 3.75 13.95
N ARG A 114 15.16 4.89 14.40
CA ARG A 114 13.91 4.93 15.17
C ARG A 114 12.71 4.60 14.30
N TRP A 115 11.75 3.94 14.91
CA TRP A 115 10.48 3.59 14.28
C TRP A 115 9.32 4.30 14.94
N ASP A 116 8.27 4.52 14.13
CA ASP A 116 6.96 4.83 14.67
C ASP A 116 6.29 3.56 15.24
N GLY A 117 5.21 3.77 15.99
CA GLY A 117 4.47 2.66 16.59
C GLY A 117 3.84 1.72 15.56
N THR A 118 3.51 2.21 14.36
CA THR A 118 2.91 1.41 13.29
C THR A 118 3.92 0.40 12.73
N THR A 119 5.13 0.85 12.43
CA THR A 119 6.24 0.02 11.94
C THR A 119 6.62 -1.01 12.99
N TRP A 120 6.78 -0.60 14.25
CA TRP A 120 7.02 -1.52 15.36
C TRP A 120 5.93 -2.60 15.47
N ASN A 121 4.65 -2.23 15.42
CA ASN A 121 3.54 -3.16 15.54
C ASN A 121 3.43 -4.15 14.36
N LEU A 122 3.79 -3.71 13.15
CA LEU A 122 3.93 -4.58 11.98
C LEU A 122 5.01 -5.63 12.24
N HIS A 123 6.21 -5.22 12.65
CA HIS A 123 7.31 -6.13 12.96
C HIS A 123 6.93 -7.12 14.07
N MET A 124 6.34 -6.66 15.18
CA MET A 124 5.90 -7.55 16.25
C MET A 124 4.82 -8.55 15.81
N GLY A 125 3.99 -8.18 14.81
CA GLY A 125 3.04 -9.12 14.20
C GLY A 125 3.72 -10.21 13.41
N ILE A 126 4.66 -9.80 12.55
CA ILE A 126 5.44 -10.70 11.71
C ILE A 126 6.28 -11.66 12.56
N LEU A 127 7.01 -11.15 13.55
CA LEU A 127 7.80 -11.97 14.46
C LEU A 127 6.91 -12.91 15.28
N SER A 128 5.73 -12.46 15.72
CA SER A 128 4.77 -13.32 16.42
C SER A 128 4.30 -14.48 15.55
N ALA A 129 4.04 -14.23 14.26
CA ALA A 129 3.69 -15.29 13.30
C ALA A 129 4.86 -16.26 13.06
N PHE A 130 6.08 -15.73 12.86
CA PHE A 130 7.28 -16.54 12.66
C PHE A 130 7.57 -17.44 13.87
N TYR A 131 7.63 -16.90 15.09
CA TYR A 131 7.93 -17.71 16.27
C TYR A 131 6.83 -18.71 16.61
N ARG A 132 5.56 -18.40 16.31
CA ARG A 132 4.47 -19.38 16.46
C ARG A 132 4.70 -20.55 15.49
N TRP A 133 4.92 -20.25 14.21
CA TRP A 133 5.23 -21.26 13.20
C TRP A 133 6.49 -22.07 13.57
N ALA A 134 7.57 -21.40 13.97
CA ALA A 134 8.84 -22.06 14.32
C ALA A 134 8.68 -23.00 15.52
N ARG A 135 7.83 -22.65 16.49
CA ARG A 135 7.49 -23.53 17.61
C ARG A 135 6.65 -24.72 17.16
N ASP A 136 5.63 -24.46 16.34
CA ASP A 136 4.71 -25.50 15.87
C ASP A 136 5.44 -26.52 14.96
N GLU A 137 6.46 -26.08 14.22
CA GLU A 137 7.38 -26.91 13.42
C GLU A 137 8.61 -27.43 14.20
N HIS A 138 8.64 -27.24 15.53
CA HIS A 138 9.72 -27.71 16.42
C HIS A 138 11.13 -27.13 16.14
N PHE A 139 11.24 -26.01 15.43
CA PHE A 139 12.49 -25.25 15.29
C PHE A 139 12.82 -24.35 16.50
N ALA A 140 11.82 -24.03 17.33
CA ALA A 140 12.01 -23.21 18.52
C ALA A 140 11.23 -23.76 19.72
N ASP A 141 11.90 -23.92 20.86
CA ASP A 141 11.24 -24.38 22.09
C ASP A 141 10.39 -23.27 22.75
N ALA A 142 10.64 -22.01 22.40
CA ALA A 142 10.01 -20.87 23.04
C ALA A 142 9.71 -19.71 22.08
N VAL A 143 8.70 -18.92 22.49
CA VAL A 143 8.28 -17.68 21.83
C VAL A 143 8.63 -16.50 22.74
N PRO A 144 9.24 -15.40 22.23
CA PRO A 144 9.66 -14.26 23.07
C PRO A 144 8.49 -13.46 23.65
N PHE A 145 7.30 -13.58 23.04
CA PHE A 145 6.16 -12.75 23.33
C PHE A 145 5.34 -13.24 24.53
N THR A 146 4.76 -12.27 25.25
CA THR A 146 3.67 -12.51 26.19
C THR A 146 2.39 -12.05 25.54
N TYR A 147 1.33 -12.83 25.72
CA TYR A 147 0.04 -12.54 25.14
C TYR A 147 -1.02 -12.31 26.22
N ARG A 148 -2.01 -11.48 25.91
CA ARG A 148 -3.19 -11.25 26.73
C ARG A 148 -4.42 -11.52 25.90
N MET A 149 -5.36 -12.29 26.46
CA MET A 149 -6.67 -12.47 25.83
C MET A 149 -7.46 -11.18 25.93
N GLY A 150 -8.10 -10.82 24.82
CA GLY A 150 -9.04 -9.72 24.75
C GLY A 150 -10.23 -10.10 23.89
N LYS A 151 -11.22 -9.24 23.86
CA LYS A 151 -12.42 -9.41 23.05
C LYS A 151 -12.44 -8.34 21.96
N ARG A 152 -12.72 -8.71 20.71
CA ARG A 152 -13.02 -7.75 19.63
C ARG A 152 -14.35 -8.11 19.00
N ILE A 153 -15.03 -7.11 18.46
CA ILE A 153 -16.18 -7.36 17.59
C ILE A 153 -15.65 -7.44 16.16
N ALA A 154 -15.93 -8.55 15.48
CA ALA A 154 -15.71 -8.75 14.06
C ALA A 154 -17.03 -9.19 13.45
N ASP A 155 -17.52 -8.46 12.44
CA ASP A 155 -18.80 -8.72 11.78
C ASP A 155 -19.99 -8.88 12.75
N GLY A 156 -20.03 -8.05 13.79
CA GLY A 156 -21.07 -8.07 14.82
C GLY A 156 -20.93 -9.19 15.85
N VAL A 157 -19.98 -10.11 15.68
CA VAL A 157 -19.72 -11.22 16.61
C VAL A 157 -18.55 -10.86 17.52
N LEU A 158 -18.71 -11.14 18.81
CA LEU A 158 -17.63 -10.99 19.78
C LEU A 158 -16.68 -12.19 19.68
N VAL A 159 -15.44 -11.92 19.28
CA VAL A 159 -14.40 -12.91 19.04
C VAL A 159 -13.28 -12.70 20.06
N ASP A 160 -12.83 -13.78 20.68
CA ASP A 160 -11.63 -13.78 21.53
C ASP A 160 -10.39 -13.60 20.65
N VAL A 161 -9.50 -12.70 21.07
CA VAL A 161 -8.30 -12.35 20.34
C VAL A 161 -7.11 -12.35 21.27
N GLU A 162 -6.09 -13.07 20.84
CA GLU A 162 -4.79 -13.02 21.43
C GLU A 162 -4.06 -11.72 21.04
N ARG A 163 -3.75 -10.87 22.01
CA ARG A 163 -2.98 -9.65 21.79
C ARG A 163 -1.54 -9.81 22.29
N ASN A 164 -0.58 -9.69 21.38
CA ASN A 164 0.84 -9.60 21.72
C ASN A 164 1.11 -8.32 22.53
N LEU A 165 1.61 -8.46 23.75
CA LEU A 165 1.89 -7.35 24.66
C LEU A 165 3.15 -6.55 24.29
N ALA A 166 3.99 -7.06 23.39
CA ALA A 166 5.10 -6.28 22.84
C ALA A 166 4.62 -5.17 21.89
N ARG A 167 3.37 -5.21 21.43
CA ARG A 167 2.79 -4.16 20.57
C ARG A 167 2.45 -2.91 21.37
N VAL A 168 2.80 -1.75 20.83
CA VAL A 168 2.46 -0.44 21.40
C VAL A 168 1.06 -0.01 21.00
N ARG A 169 0.45 0.88 21.77
CA ARG A 169 -0.84 1.47 21.40
C ARG A 169 -0.65 2.43 20.23
N SER A 170 -1.36 2.19 19.13
CA SER A 170 -1.44 3.13 18.02
C SER A 170 -2.79 3.86 18.04
N PRO A 171 -2.84 5.13 17.61
CA PRO A 171 -4.10 5.81 17.32
C PRO A 171 -4.91 5.02 16.29
N ARG A 172 -6.24 5.18 16.30
CA ARG A 172 -7.06 4.56 15.25
C ARG A 172 -6.78 5.29 13.92
N PRO A 173 -6.77 4.61 12.77
CA PRO A 173 -6.39 5.25 11.50
C PRO A 173 -7.14 6.56 11.22
N HIS A 174 -8.45 6.60 11.48
CA HIS A 174 -9.28 7.79 11.27
C HIS A 174 -8.91 9.00 12.12
N THR A 175 -8.23 8.83 13.27
CA THR A 175 -7.84 9.97 14.11
C THR A 175 -6.64 10.74 13.55
N SER A 176 -5.95 10.18 12.55
CA SER A 176 -4.81 10.81 11.87
C SER A 176 -5.18 11.41 10.50
N ILE A 177 -6.41 11.20 10.04
CA ILE A 177 -6.86 11.69 8.74
C ILE A 177 -7.14 13.18 8.86
N LYS A 178 -6.40 13.98 8.08
CA LYS A 178 -6.74 15.37 7.81
C LYS A 178 -7.53 15.40 6.51
N TYR A 179 -8.76 15.88 6.56
CA TYR A 179 -9.58 16.03 5.36
C TYR A 179 -9.05 17.19 4.53
N MET A 180 -8.94 16.99 3.21
CA MET A 180 -8.66 18.09 2.29
C MET A 180 -9.97 18.83 2.04
N GLU A 181 -10.00 20.12 2.38
CA GLU A 181 -11.14 20.98 2.09
C GLU A 181 -11.26 21.23 0.59
N GLN A 182 -12.47 21.51 0.13
CA GLN A 182 -12.79 21.66 -1.30
C GLN A 182 -11.94 22.74 -1.98
N ASP A 183 -11.68 23.85 -1.28
CA ASP A 183 -10.85 24.95 -1.80
C ASP A 183 -9.40 24.52 -2.01
N PHE A 184 -8.87 23.69 -1.10
CA PHE A 184 -7.53 23.13 -1.26
C PHE A 184 -7.47 22.12 -2.41
N CYS A 185 -8.48 21.26 -2.55
CA CYS A 185 -8.60 20.35 -3.68
C CYS A 185 -8.59 21.10 -5.03
N ARG A 186 -9.35 22.21 -5.12
CA ARG A 186 -9.37 23.07 -6.31
C ARG A 186 -8.00 23.69 -6.57
N LEU A 187 -7.38 24.28 -5.55
CA LEU A 187 -6.05 24.87 -5.66
C LEU A 187 -5.00 23.85 -6.12
N PHE A 188 -5.06 22.63 -5.59
CA PHE A 188 -4.19 21.53 -5.96
C PHE A 188 -4.33 21.18 -7.45
N VAL A 189 -5.56 21.03 -7.96
CA VAL A 189 -5.81 20.74 -9.38
C VAL A 189 -5.34 21.90 -10.27
N CYS A 190 -5.60 23.17 -9.88
CA CYS A 190 -5.08 24.35 -10.58
C CYS A 190 -3.55 24.33 -10.66
N GLY A 191 -2.87 24.04 -9.57
CA GLY A 191 -1.41 23.93 -9.53
C GLY A 191 -0.87 22.84 -10.46
N LEU A 192 -1.53 21.68 -10.54
CA LEU A 192 -1.17 20.61 -11.48
C LEU A 192 -1.36 21.03 -12.95
N ALA A 193 -2.37 21.86 -13.22
CA ALA A 193 -2.62 22.47 -14.52
C ALA A 193 -1.66 23.62 -14.86
N GLY A 194 -0.80 24.05 -13.92
CA GLY A 194 0.06 25.22 -14.09
C GLY A 194 -0.69 26.56 -14.00
N LEU A 195 -1.82 26.57 -13.31
CA LEU A 195 -2.64 27.74 -13.07
C LEU A 195 -2.43 28.27 -11.65
N GLY A 196 -2.52 29.58 -11.50
CA GLY A 196 -2.59 30.25 -10.21
C GLY A 196 -3.92 30.03 -9.49
N PRO A 197 -4.05 30.52 -8.24
CA PRO A 197 -5.30 30.41 -7.47
C PRO A 197 -6.50 31.13 -8.14
N ASP A 198 -6.22 32.12 -8.98
CA ASP A 198 -7.18 32.87 -9.79
C ASP A 198 -7.59 32.13 -11.08
N GLY A 199 -6.98 30.97 -11.36
CA GLY A 199 -7.17 30.21 -12.59
C GLY A 199 -6.37 30.74 -13.79
N MET A 200 -5.54 31.77 -13.62
CA MET A 200 -4.71 32.31 -14.69
C MET A 200 -3.43 31.50 -14.85
N PRO A 201 -2.84 31.40 -16.05
CA PRO A 201 -1.57 30.69 -16.24
C PRO A 201 -0.44 31.25 -15.36
N ASP A 202 0.18 30.39 -14.56
CA ASP A 202 1.38 30.76 -13.80
C ASP A 202 2.60 30.77 -14.73
N ARG A 203 3.06 31.97 -15.08
CA ARG A 203 4.21 32.19 -15.97
C ARG A 203 5.51 31.60 -15.44
N ARG A 204 5.62 31.32 -14.14
CA ARG A 204 6.80 30.69 -13.52
C ARG A 204 6.73 29.17 -13.53
N TYR A 205 5.54 28.60 -13.76
CA TYR A 205 5.39 27.16 -13.82
C TYR A 205 6.07 26.58 -15.08
N ARG A 206 6.75 25.45 -14.89
CA ARG A 206 7.54 24.75 -15.93
C ARG A 206 7.25 23.25 -15.96
N GLY A 207 6.13 22.83 -15.34
CA GLY A 207 5.72 21.43 -15.36
C GLY A 207 5.42 20.94 -16.78
N ARG A 208 5.66 19.66 -17.02
CA ARG A 208 5.26 18.97 -18.26
C ARG A 208 3.95 18.24 -18.03
N GLU A 209 3.21 17.99 -19.11
CA GLU A 209 1.97 17.21 -19.08
C GLU A 209 0.90 17.79 -18.13
N CYS A 210 0.76 19.12 -18.08
CA CYS A 210 -0.13 19.81 -17.14
C CYS A 210 -1.57 19.30 -17.24
N ALA A 211 -2.08 19.13 -18.46
CA ALA A 211 -3.42 18.60 -18.71
C ALA A 211 -3.58 17.16 -18.16
N ARG A 212 -2.59 16.29 -18.40
CA ARG A 212 -2.58 14.91 -17.87
C ARG A 212 -2.54 14.90 -16.33
N ASN A 213 -1.69 15.74 -15.74
CA ASN A 213 -1.52 15.78 -14.29
C ASN A 213 -2.79 16.33 -13.61
N ALA A 214 -3.39 17.39 -14.16
CA ALA A 214 -4.64 17.95 -13.68
C ALA A 214 -5.80 16.94 -13.80
N ALA A 215 -5.94 16.28 -14.96
CA ALA A 215 -6.94 15.24 -15.16
C ALA A 215 -6.75 14.07 -14.18
N MET A 216 -5.51 13.65 -13.92
CA MET A 216 -5.21 12.65 -12.90
C MET A 216 -5.62 13.11 -11.50
N GLY A 217 -5.23 14.33 -11.11
CA GLY A 217 -5.55 14.88 -9.80
C GLY A 217 -7.05 14.99 -9.56
N ASP A 218 -7.78 15.55 -10.53
CA ASP A 218 -9.24 15.69 -10.48
C ASP A 218 -9.95 14.33 -10.41
N PHE A 219 -9.49 13.36 -11.22
CA PHE A 219 -10.06 12.02 -11.22
C PHE A 219 -9.82 11.27 -9.90
N VAL A 220 -8.63 11.36 -9.31
CA VAL A 220 -8.35 10.72 -8.00
C VAL A 220 -9.19 11.36 -6.89
N LEU A 221 -9.38 12.68 -6.91
CA LEU A 221 -10.19 13.39 -5.92
C LEU A 221 -11.68 13.03 -6.02
N SER A 222 -12.21 12.90 -7.24
CA SER A 222 -13.62 12.60 -7.49
C SER A 222 -13.98 11.12 -7.32
N SER A 223 -13.06 10.20 -7.64
CA SER A 223 -13.30 8.75 -7.55
C SER A 223 -12.90 8.13 -6.21
N GLY A 224 -11.95 8.73 -5.50
CA GLY A 224 -11.37 8.15 -4.28
C GLY A 224 -10.49 6.92 -4.53
N LEU A 225 -10.10 6.63 -5.78
CA LEU A 225 -9.27 5.48 -6.11
C LEU A 225 -7.90 5.55 -5.44
N ARG A 226 -7.42 4.41 -4.95
CA ARG A 226 -6.06 4.29 -4.45
C ARG A 226 -5.08 4.42 -5.61
N ARG A 227 -3.89 4.95 -5.33
CA ARG A 227 -2.81 5.10 -6.33
C ARG A 227 -2.58 3.82 -7.17
N GLN A 228 -2.63 2.65 -6.52
CA GLN A 228 -2.42 1.38 -7.22
C GLN A 228 -3.57 1.03 -8.16
N GLU A 229 -4.83 1.30 -7.78
CA GLU A 229 -5.99 1.09 -8.65
C GLU A 229 -5.92 2.03 -9.85
N PHE A 230 -5.63 3.32 -9.61
CA PHE A 230 -5.43 4.30 -10.68
C PHE A 230 -4.32 3.90 -11.67
N THR A 231 -3.20 3.38 -11.17
CA THR A 231 -2.07 2.96 -12.04
C THR A 231 -2.44 1.82 -12.99
N HIS A 232 -3.42 0.99 -12.62
CA HIS A 232 -3.88 -0.13 -13.43
C HIS A 232 -5.18 0.17 -14.18
N LEU A 233 -5.67 1.41 -14.14
CA LEU A 233 -6.86 1.81 -14.87
C LEU A 233 -6.59 1.75 -16.38
N THR A 234 -7.48 1.08 -17.10
CA THR A 234 -7.42 0.94 -18.55
C THR A 234 -8.46 1.83 -19.23
N ILE A 235 -8.25 2.13 -20.52
CA ILE A 235 -9.17 2.98 -21.29
C ILE A 235 -10.58 2.39 -21.40
N TYR A 236 -10.73 1.07 -21.28
CA TYR A 236 -12.01 0.37 -21.37
C TYR A 236 -12.85 0.47 -20.10
N GLU A 237 -12.23 0.85 -18.98
CA GLU A 237 -12.92 1.06 -17.69
C GLU A 237 -13.43 2.50 -17.53
N VAL A 238 -12.96 3.43 -18.37
CA VAL A 238 -13.43 4.81 -18.38
C VAL A 238 -14.74 4.87 -19.19
N PRO A 239 -15.86 5.32 -18.60
CA PRO A 239 -17.11 5.49 -19.34
C PRO A 239 -16.89 6.37 -20.57
N GLN A 240 -17.28 5.88 -21.74
CA GLN A 240 -17.24 6.71 -22.93
C GLN A 240 -18.27 7.82 -22.78
N VAL A 241 -17.81 9.07 -22.83
CA VAL A 241 -18.70 10.23 -22.90
C VAL A 241 -19.47 10.14 -24.21
N ARG A 242 -20.71 9.67 -24.15
CA ARG A 242 -21.60 9.70 -25.32
C ARG A 242 -22.07 11.13 -25.51
N GLY A 243 -21.51 11.80 -26.50
CA GLY A 243 -21.93 13.12 -26.94
C GLY A 243 -21.01 14.24 -26.46
N SER A 244 -19.93 14.46 -27.19
CA SER A 244 -19.47 15.82 -27.45
C SER A 244 -19.09 15.88 -28.93
N GLY A 245 -19.66 16.83 -29.67
CA GLY A 245 -19.15 17.21 -30.98
C GLY A 245 -17.66 17.60 -30.91
N PRO A 246 -17.01 17.85 -32.06
CA PRO A 246 -15.57 18.03 -32.12
C PRO A 246 -15.09 19.09 -31.12
N VAL A 247 -14.17 18.67 -30.24
CA VAL A 247 -13.44 19.58 -29.35
C VAL A 247 -12.66 20.54 -30.27
N PRO A 248 -12.83 21.86 -30.15
CA PRO A 248 -12.06 22.79 -30.97
C PRO A 248 -10.58 22.62 -30.59
N ALA A 249 -9.78 22.21 -31.56
CA ALA A 249 -8.34 22.24 -31.43
C ALA A 249 -7.93 23.68 -31.13
N VAL A 250 -7.18 23.88 -30.06
CA VAL A 250 -6.47 25.14 -29.83
C VAL A 250 -5.44 25.24 -30.94
N ALA A 251 -5.74 26.05 -31.96
CA ALA A 251 -4.84 26.31 -33.06
C ALA A 251 -3.57 26.97 -32.52
N GLY A 252 -2.43 26.34 -32.79
CA GLY A 252 -1.14 26.99 -32.66
C GLY A 252 -1.07 28.15 -33.65
N ASP A 253 -0.80 29.33 -33.13
CA ASP A 253 -0.65 30.57 -33.88
C ASP A 253 0.61 30.48 -34.75
N HIS A 254 0.44 30.17 -36.04
CA HIS A 254 1.45 30.38 -37.07
C HIS A 254 0.96 31.53 -37.96
N GLN A 255 1.49 32.71 -37.69
CA GLN A 255 1.36 33.88 -38.54
C GLN A 255 1.99 33.58 -39.91
N GLY A 256 1.20 33.76 -40.97
CA GLY A 256 1.61 33.80 -42.36
C GLY A 256 0.72 34.81 -43.08
N GLU A 257 1.34 35.83 -43.65
CA GLU A 257 0.76 36.95 -44.39
C GLU A 257 0.05 36.54 -45.70
N GLU A 258 -0.75 37.48 -46.23
CA GLU A 258 -1.49 37.54 -47.53
C GLU A 258 -3.02 37.39 -47.33
N GLY A 259 -3.92 38.23 -47.85
CA GLY A 259 -3.88 39.43 -48.69
C GLY A 259 -5.34 39.77 -49.04
N ALA A 260 -5.67 41.07 -48.99
CA ALA A 260 -6.75 41.84 -49.62
C ALA A 260 -8.17 41.28 -49.90
N ASP A 261 -9.13 42.15 -49.57
CA ASP A 261 -10.45 42.43 -50.20
C ASP A 261 -11.55 41.35 -50.18
N ASP A 262 -12.68 41.63 -49.50
CA ASP A 262 -13.85 42.30 -50.10
C ASP A 262 -15.06 42.32 -49.11
N LEU A 263 -15.96 43.25 -49.39
CA LEU A 263 -17.06 43.83 -48.63
C LEU A 263 -18.18 42.86 -48.20
N GLY A 264 -18.81 43.14 -47.05
CA GLY A 264 -20.07 42.48 -46.66
C GLY A 264 -20.62 42.89 -45.29
N HIS A 265 -21.29 44.03 -45.24
CA HIS A 265 -21.89 44.64 -44.05
C HIS A 265 -23.32 44.12 -43.82
N VAL A 266 -23.64 43.44 -42.70
CA VAL A 266 -24.98 43.49 -42.04
C VAL A 266 -24.86 43.28 -40.52
N ARG A 267 -25.56 44.15 -39.78
CA ARG A 267 -25.64 44.32 -38.32
C ARG A 267 -26.65 43.36 -37.63
N PRO A 268 -26.67 43.30 -36.28
CA PRO A 268 -27.29 42.23 -35.48
C PRO A 268 -28.72 42.53 -35.05
N ALA A 269 -29.45 41.50 -34.63
CA ALA A 269 -30.70 41.62 -33.87
C ALA A 269 -30.59 40.80 -32.57
N GLY A 270 -30.95 41.46 -31.47
CA GLY A 270 -30.86 41.00 -30.09
C GLY A 270 -32.04 40.11 -29.62
N PRO A 271 -32.20 40.02 -28.29
CA PRO A 271 -32.71 38.84 -27.58
C PRO A 271 -34.21 38.93 -27.27
N ASP A 272 -34.84 37.79 -26.94
CA ASP A 272 -35.77 37.70 -25.81
C ASP A 272 -36.18 36.26 -25.46
N ALA A 273 -36.47 36.11 -24.16
CA ALA A 273 -36.71 34.93 -23.33
C ALA A 273 -38.10 34.23 -23.62
N PRO A 274 -38.70 33.31 -22.80
CA PRO A 274 -38.40 32.92 -21.42
C PRO A 274 -38.58 31.44 -20.97
N VAL A 275 -37.95 31.21 -19.82
CA VAL A 275 -38.31 30.41 -18.64
C VAL A 275 -39.74 29.82 -18.60
N HIS A 276 -39.85 28.51 -18.34
CA HIS A 276 -40.97 27.95 -17.56
C HIS A 276 -40.49 27.03 -16.43
N ARG A 277 -40.88 27.43 -15.22
CA ARG A 277 -40.75 26.76 -13.93
C ARG A 277 -42.08 26.07 -13.63
N LEU A 278 -42.09 24.79 -13.27
CA LEU A 278 -43.18 24.14 -12.55
C LEU A 278 -42.60 23.14 -11.53
N GLY A 279 -42.94 23.36 -10.26
CA GLY A 279 -42.67 22.43 -9.15
C GLY A 279 -43.85 21.47 -8.91
N PRO A 280 -44.13 21.07 -7.66
CA PRO A 280 -43.82 19.72 -7.19
C PRO A 280 -45.04 18.92 -6.69
N GLY A 281 -44.87 17.61 -6.56
CA GLY A 281 -45.76 16.68 -5.84
C GLY A 281 -45.22 15.26 -6.03
N GLY A 282 -45.27 14.32 -5.09
CA GLY A 282 -45.80 14.23 -3.75
C GLY A 282 -45.77 12.75 -3.35
N VAL A 283 -45.24 12.46 -2.15
CA VAL A 283 -45.65 11.41 -1.20
C VAL A 283 -45.91 9.97 -1.71
N GLY A 284 -45.11 9.02 -1.20
CA GLY A 284 -45.68 7.96 -0.34
C GLY A 284 -45.44 6.48 -0.69
N ARG A 285 -44.86 5.77 0.32
CA ARG A 285 -45.01 4.32 0.66
C ARG A 285 -44.41 3.30 -0.33
N GLY A 286 -43.80 2.19 0.08
CA GLY A 286 -43.61 1.54 1.36
C GLY A 286 -42.77 0.27 1.14
N ILE A 287 -41.95 -0.08 2.13
CA ILE A 287 -41.08 -1.27 2.15
C ILE A 287 -41.88 -2.45 2.72
N PRO A 288 -41.74 -3.67 2.17
CA PRO A 288 -41.91 -4.87 2.97
C PRO A 288 -40.59 -5.62 3.15
N VAL A 289 -40.27 -5.83 4.42
CA VAL A 289 -39.29 -6.79 4.94
C VAL A 289 -39.95 -8.17 4.97
N ALA A 290 -39.26 -9.17 4.43
CA ALA A 290 -39.49 -10.59 4.67
C ALA A 290 -38.15 -11.32 4.43
N ALA A 291 -37.81 -12.46 5.02
CA ALA A 291 -38.20 -13.18 6.21
C ALA A 291 -37.16 -14.32 6.30
N THR A 292 -36.66 -14.57 7.50
CA THR A 292 -35.77 -15.68 7.85
C THR A 292 -36.44 -17.03 7.57
N VAL A 293 -35.74 -17.96 6.90
CA VAL A 293 -35.97 -19.40 7.04
C VAL A 293 -34.61 -20.11 7.10
N ALA A 294 -34.35 -20.70 8.27
CA ALA A 294 -33.35 -21.73 8.47
C ALA A 294 -33.98 -23.10 8.16
N ALA A 295 -33.25 -23.97 7.44
CA ALA A 295 -33.46 -25.41 7.49
C ALA A 295 -32.23 -26.15 6.94
N ARG A 296 -31.57 -26.87 7.86
CA ARG A 296 -30.69 -28.05 7.70
C ARG A 296 -29.35 -27.90 6.98
#